data_AF-A0AAP5QFD8-F1
#
_entry.id   AF-A0AAP5QFD8-F1
#
_cell.length_a   1.000
_cell.length_b   1.000
_cell.length_c   1.000
_cell.angle_alpha   90.00
_cell.angle_beta   90.00
_cell.angle_gamma   90.00
#
_symmetry.space_group_name_H-M   'P 1'
#
loop_
_entity.id
_entity.type
_entity.pdbx_description
1 polymer ?
#
loop_
_entity_poly.entity_id
_entity_poly.type
_entity_poly.pdbx_seq_one_letter_code
_entity_poly.pdbx_strand_id
1 'polypeptide(L)'
;MKKAAYLLNITSAVAAFIAALLWFLSTRVEVEHVDPPADENGLIGASLSIQYDNGKLVDPFATGMKQARWNRWAASAASIAALCQGLAAMLG
;
A
#
# COMPACT_ATOMS: atom_id res chain seq x y z
N MET A 1 -35.68 3.87 4.37
CA MET A 1 -34.54 4.51 5.06
C MET A 1 -33.65 3.46 5.75
N LYS A 2 -34.13 2.70 6.74
CA LYS A 2 -33.34 1.65 7.44
C LYS A 2 -32.64 0.61 6.53
N LYS A 3 -33.30 0.13 5.47
CA LYS A 3 -32.69 -0.81 4.50
C LYS A 3 -31.52 -0.20 3.72
N ALA A 4 -31.56 1.10 3.40
CA ALA A 4 -30.50 1.79 2.68
C ALA A 4 -29.26 1.99 3.56
N ALA A 5 -29.46 2.42 4.82
CA ALA A 5 -28.38 2.53 5.80
C ALA A 5 -27.71 1.16 6.08
N TYR A 6 -28.51 0.07 6.12
CA TYR A 6 -27.98 -1.28 6.28
C TYR A 6 -27.06 -1.70 5.11
N LEU A 7 -27.50 -1.46 3.88
CA LEU A 7 -26.68 -1.76 2.68
C LEU A 7 -25.39 -0.93 2.64
N LEU A 8 -25.47 0.35 3.00
CA LEU A 8 -24.30 1.25 3.06
C LEU A 8 -23.28 0.81 4.12
N ASN A 9 -23.74 0.29 5.26
CA ASN A 9 -22.84 -0.25 6.30
C ASN A 9 -22.13 -1.52 5.83
N ILE A 10 -22.82 -2.40 5.09
CA ILE A 10 -22.17 -3.59 4.51
C ILE A 10 -21.11 -3.18 3.50
N THR A 11 -21.42 -2.27 2.56
CA THR A 11 -20.45 -1.82 1.56
C THR A 11 -19.26 -1.11 2.20
N SER A 12 -19.51 -0.31 3.24
CA SER A 12 -18.46 0.33 4.03
C SER A 12 -17.53 -0.68 4.69
N ALA A 13 -18.10 -1.71 5.35
CA ALA A 13 -17.32 -2.75 6.02
C ALA A 13 -16.43 -3.52 5.04
N VAL A 14 -16.97 -3.91 3.88
CA VAL A 14 -16.19 -4.60 2.84
C VAL A 14 -15.03 -3.74 2.35
N ALA A 15 -15.30 -2.46 2.06
CA ALA A 15 -14.26 -1.53 1.61
C ALA A 15 -13.18 -1.30 2.69
N ALA A 16 -13.56 -1.26 3.97
CA ALA A 16 -12.62 -1.14 5.09
C ALA A 16 -11.72 -2.37 5.22
N PHE A 17 -12.26 -3.58 5.07
CA PHE A 17 -11.45 -4.81 5.07
C PHE A 17 -10.47 -4.86 3.89
N ILE A 18 -10.89 -4.40 2.71
CA ILE A 18 -10.00 -4.29 1.55
C ILE A 18 -8.87 -3.29 1.84
N ALA A 19 -9.20 -2.12 2.41
CA ALA A 19 -8.20 -1.13 2.80
C ALA A 19 -7.19 -1.70 3.81
N ALA A 20 -7.67 -2.41 4.83
CA ALA A 20 -6.82 -3.07 5.83
C ALA A 20 -5.87 -4.10 5.21
N LEU A 21 -6.36 -4.93 4.27
CA LEU A 21 -5.52 -5.89 3.55
C LEU A 21 -4.45 -5.19 2.71
N LEU A 22 -4.82 -4.12 2.00
CA LEU A 22 -3.89 -3.35 1.18
C LEU A 22 -2.81 -2.67 2.03
N TRP A 23 -3.16 -2.14 3.21
CA TRP A 23 -2.18 -1.64 4.16
C TRP A 23 -1.26 -2.73 4.68
N PHE A 24 -1.78 -3.92 5.00
CA PHE A 24 -0.94 -5.05 5.40
C PHE A 24 0.03 -5.47 4.29
N LEU A 25 -0.41 -5.52 3.04
CA LEU A 25 0.48 -5.79 1.90
C LEU A 25 1.52 -4.67 1.72
N SER A 26 1.14 -3.42 1.98
CA SER A 26 2.06 -2.29 1.98
C SER A 26 3.17 -2.41 3.02
N THR A 27 2.93 -3.02 4.20
CA THR A 27 4.00 -3.17 5.21
C THR A 27 4.92 -4.34 4.92
N ARG A 28 4.44 -5.33 4.16
CA ARG A 28 5.19 -6.56 3.84
C ARG A 28 5.98 -6.47 2.53
N VAL A 29 5.72 -5.46 1.72
CA VAL A 29 6.41 -5.34 0.44
C VAL A 29 7.83 -4.82 0.63
N GLU A 30 8.77 -5.56 0.06
CA GLU A 30 10.19 -5.23 -0.02
C GLU A 30 10.67 -5.49 -1.46
N VAL A 31 11.63 -4.70 -1.92
CA VAL A 31 12.27 -4.85 -3.23
C VAL A 31 13.73 -5.16 -3.00
N GLU A 32 14.17 -6.31 -3.50
CA GLU A 32 15.57 -6.73 -3.42
C GLU A 32 16.44 -5.77 -4.23
N HIS A 33 17.58 -5.39 -3.64
CA HIS A 33 18.56 -4.52 -4.29
C HIS A 33 19.28 -5.30 -5.39
N VAL A 34 19.36 -4.71 -6.58
CA VAL A 34 20.12 -5.26 -7.71
C VAL A 34 21.11 -4.20 -8.13
N ASP A 35 22.40 -4.53 -8.12
CA ASP A 35 23.43 -3.58 -8.53
C ASP A 35 23.24 -3.20 -9.99
N PRO A 36 23.29 -1.89 -10.33
CA PRO A 36 23.20 -1.45 -11.70
C PRO A 36 24.40 -1.98 -12.50
N PRO A 37 24.22 -2.35 -13.78
CA PRO A 37 25.33 -2.75 -14.63
C PRO A 37 26.34 -1.61 -14.74
N ALA A 38 27.62 -1.96 -14.81
CA ALA A 38 28.67 -0.98 -15.08
C ALA A 38 28.46 -0.34 -16.45
N ASP A 39 28.75 0.95 -16.57
CA ASP A 39 28.73 1.66 -17.84
C ASP A 39 29.91 1.25 -18.75
N GLU A 40 29.98 1.82 -19.96
CA GLU A 40 31.05 1.55 -20.94
C GLU A 40 32.46 1.88 -20.41
N ASN A 41 32.56 2.68 -19.34
CA ASN A 41 33.82 3.07 -18.70
C ASN A 41 34.09 2.27 -17.41
N GLY A 42 33.26 1.27 -17.09
CA GLY A 42 33.40 0.45 -15.88
C GLY A 42 32.92 1.13 -14.60
N LEU A 43 32.19 2.25 -14.69
CA LEU A 43 31.64 2.97 -13.54
C LEU A 43 30.27 2.39 -13.16
N ILE A 44 30.08 2.17 -11.87
CA ILE A 44 28.80 1.73 -11.29
C ILE A 44 28.15 2.97 -10.67
N GLY A 45 26.89 3.22 -11.02
CA GLY A 45 26.11 4.30 -10.42
C GLY A 45 25.99 4.12 -8.90
N ALA A 46 26.11 5.21 -8.14
CA ALA A 46 25.97 5.16 -6.69
C ALA A 46 24.59 4.60 -6.31
N SER A 47 24.57 3.55 -5.49
CA SER A 47 23.35 2.92 -4.99
C SER A 47 23.35 2.84 -3.47
N LEU A 48 22.16 2.94 -2.87
CA LEU A 48 21.94 2.75 -1.44
C LEU A 48 21.17 1.45 -1.23
N SER A 49 21.69 0.56 -0.41
CA SER A 49 21.02 -0.68 -0.02
C SER A 49 21.08 -0.87 1.50
N ILE A 50 20.07 -1.56 2.02
CA ILE A 50 20.02 -1.99 3.43
C ILE A 50 20.30 -3.48 3.47
N GLN A 51 21.33 -3.88 4.21
CA GLN A 51 21.65 -5.27 4.45
C GLN A 51 20.95 -5.75 5.73
N TYR A 52 20.17 -6.82 5.62
CA TYR A 52 19.56 -7.50 6.76
C TYR A 52 20.50 -8.59 7.32
N ASP A 53 20.27 -9.00 8.56
CA ASP A 53 21.04 -10.05 9.25
C ASP A 53 21.06 -11.41 8.51
N ASN A 54 20.07 -11.64 7.65
CA ASN A 54 19.97 -12.83 6.79
C ASN A 54 20.73 -12.72 5.46
N GLY A 55 21.50 -11.64 5.26
CA GLY A 55 22.25 -11.39 4.02
C GLY A 55 21.44 -10.79 2.88
N LYS A 56 20.13 -10.57 3.05
CA LYS A 56 19.28 -9.94 2.04
C LYS A 56 19.64 -8.45 1.91
N LEU A 57 19.82 -8.00 0.68
CA LEU A 57 19.99 -6.58 0.35
C LEU A 57 18.67 -6.03 -0.19
N VAL A 58 18.21 -4.92 0.37
CA VAL A 58 16.94 -4.28 -0.02
C VAL A 58 17.21 -2.86 -0.48
N ASP A 59 16.57 -2.47 -1.59
CA ASP A 59 16.56 -1.09 -2.04
C ASP A 59 15.45 -0.33 -1.28
N PRO A 60 15.79 0.60 -0.38
CA PRO A 60 14.81 1.32 0.42
C PRO A 60 13.93 2.26 -0.43
N PHE A 61 14.45 2.79 -1.54
CA PHE A 61 13.72 3.71 -2.40
C PHE A 61 12.72 2.97 -3.28
N ALA A 62 13.14 1.87 -3.92
CA ALA A 62 12.25 1.02 -4.70
C ALA A 62 11.19 0.38 -3.81
N THR A 63 11.57 -0.02 -2.60
CA THR A 63 10.62 -0.49 -1.57
C THR A 63 9.62 0.60 -1.22
N GLY A 64 10.07 1.81 -0.85
CA GLY A 64 9.20 2.93 -0.50
C GLY A 64 8.22 3.32 -1.61
N MET A 65 8.67 3.33 -2.87
CA MET A 65 7.81 3.54 -4.05
C MET A 65 6.71 2.48 -4.16
N LYS A 66 7.05 1.20 -3.93
CA LYS A 66 6.10 0.10 -3.99
C LYS A 66 5.12 0.15 -2.82
N GLN A 67 5.59 0.48 -1.62
CA GLN A 67 4.74 0.74 -0.44
C GLN A 67 3.76 1.89 -0.72
N ALA A 68 4.24 3.01 -1.30
CA ALA A 68 3.38 4.14 -1.66
C ALA A 68 2.27 3.75 -2.64
N ARG A 69 2.56 2.86 -3.61
CA ARG A 69 1.54 2.33 -4.52
C ARG A 69 0.45 1.57 -3.77
N TRP A 70 0.81 0.67 -2.86
CA TRP A 70 -0.17 -0.05 -2.03
C TRP A 70 -0.96 0.88 -1.13
N ASN A 71 -0.29 1.86 -0.52
CA ASN A 71 -0.94 2.86 0.31
C ASN A 71 -1.98 3.69 -0.47
N ARG A 72 -1.70 4.03 -1.74
CA ARG A 72 -2.67 4.72 -2.61
C ARG A 72 -3.93 3.89 -2.84
N TRP A 73 -3.79 2.58 -3.07
CA TRP A 73 -4.93 1.68 -3.22
C TRP A 73 -5.72 1.56 -1.90
N ALA A 74 -5.01 1.41 -0.77
CA ALA A 74 -5.61 1.32 0.55
C ALA A 74 -6.43 2.58 0.88
N ALA A 75 -5.85 3.77 0.63
CA ALA A 75 -6.52 5.06 0.85
C ALA A 75 -7.78 5.22 -0.02
N SER A 76 -7.74 4.71 -1.26
CA SER A 76 -8.89 4.74 -2.17
C SER A 76 -10.02 3.82 -1.69
N ALA A 77 -9.69 2.63 -1.17
CA ALA A 77 -10.69 1.76 -0.55
C ALA A 77 -11.25 2.35 0.75
N ALA A 78 -10.39 2.95 1.58
CA ALA A 78 -10.79 3.60 2.83
C ALA A 78 -11.70 4.81 2.60
N SER A 79 -11.47 5.61 1.55
CA SER A 79 -12.32 6.76 1.24
C SER A 79 -13.74 6.34 0.82
N ILE A 80 -13.86 5.24 0.04
CA ILE A 80 -15.15 4.64 -0.30
C ILE A 80 -15.85 4.16 0.98
N ALA A 81 -15.12 3.49 1.86
CA ALA A 81 -15.65 3.04 3.15
C ALA A 81 -16.19 4.21 3.97
N ALA A 82 -15.41 5.28 4.10
CA ALA A 82 -15.77 6.48 4.85
C ALA A 82 -16.98 7.20 4.25
N LEU A 83 -17.07 7.31 2.92
CA LEU A 83 -18.23 7.89 2.25
C LEU A 83 -19.51 7.09 2.54
N CYS A 84 -19.46 5.76 2.38
CA CYS A 84 -20.60 4.90 2.68
C CYS A 84 -21.02 4.98 4.16
N GLN A 85 -20.05 5.02 5.08
CA GLN A 85 -20.34 5.16 6.51
C GLN A 85 -20.94 6.51 6.85
N GLY A 86 -20.42 7.60 6.28
CA GLY A 86 -20.97 8.95 6.46
C GLY A 86 -22.41 9.08 5.97
N LEU A 87 -22.69 8.53 4.77
CA LEU A 87 -24.05 8.49 4.23
C LEU A 87 -24.99 7.61 5.08
N ALA A 88 -24.51 6.48 5.58
CA ALA A 88 -25.29 5.62 6.47
C ALA A 88 -25.65 6.35 7.78
N ALA A 89 -24.71 7.09 8.36
CA ALA A 89 -24.92 7.87 9.58
C ALA A 89 -25.96 8.99 9.41
N MET A 90 -25.99 9.65 8.24
CA MET A 90 -26.99 10.67 7.94
C MET A 90 -28.40 10.10 7.67
N LEU A 91 -28.49 8.85 7.21
CA LEU A 91 -29.74 8.14 6.92
C LEU A 91 -30.28 7.32 8.12
N GLY A 92 -29.52 7.30 9.22
CA GLY A 92 -29.79 6.57 10.46
C GLY A 92 -30.89 7.18 11.30
#